data_AF-Q1K8B6-F1
#
_entry.id   AF-Q1K8B6-F1
#
_cell.length_a   1.000
_cell.length_b   1.000
_cell.length_c   1.000
_cell.angle_alpha   90.00
_cell.angle_beta   90.00
_cell.angle_gamma   90.00
#
_symmetry.space_group_name_H-M   'P 1'
#
loop_
_entity.id
_entity.type
_entity.pdbx_description
1 polymer ?
#
loop_
_entity_poly.entity_id
_entity_poly.type
_entity_poly.pdbx_seq_one_letter_code
_entity_poly.pdbx_strand_id
1 'polypeptide(L)'
;MKVLAPLVLASAASAHTIFSSLEVNGVNQGLGEGVRVPTYNGPIEDVTSASIACNGSPNTVASTSKVITVQAGTNVTAIWRYMLSTTGDSPADVMDSSHKGPTIAYLKKVDNAATASGVGNGWFKIQQDGMDSSGVWGTERVINGKGRHSIKIPECIAPGQYLLRAEMIALHAASNYPGAQFYMECAQLNVVGGTGAKTPSTVSFPGAYSGSDPGVKISIYWPPVTSYTVPGPSVFTC
;
A
#
# COMPACT_ATOMS: atom_id res chain seq x y z
N MET A 1 -53.48 18.42 6.66
CA MET A 1 -52.20 17.81 7.13
C MET A 1 -51.15 17.96 6.03
N LYS A 2 -50.13 18.80 6.22
CA LYS A 2 -48.97 18.87 5.33
C LYS A 2 -47.90 17.96 5.91
N VAL A 3 -47.64 16.83 5.26
CA VAL A 3 -46.59 15.88 5.64
C VAL A 3 -45.28 16.37 5.04
N LEU A 4 -44.32 16.74 5.90
CA LEU A 4 -42.95 17.07 5.52
C LEU A 4 -42.16 15.75 5.41
N ALA A 5 -41.61 15.44 4.24
CA ALA A 5 -40.72 14.28 4.05
C ALA A 5 -39.27 14.65 4.44
N PRO A 6 -38.56 13.83 5.23
CA PRO A 6 -37.16 14.09 5.56
C PRO A 6 -36.26 13.67 4.40
N LEU A 7 -35.45 14.61 3.89
CA LEU A 7 -34.43 14.35 2.90
C LEU A 7 -33.21 13.72 3.61
N VAL A 8 -33.01 12.41 3.45
CA VAL A 8 -31.79 11.73 3.92
C VAL A 8 -30.70 11.95 2.88
N LEU A 9 -29.78 12.88 3.14
CA LEU A 9 -28.54 13.02 2.39
C LEU A 9 -27.58 11.91 2.81
N ALA A 10 -27.37 10.91 1.95
CA ALA A 10 -26.32 9.92 2.13
C ALA A 10 -24.96 10.61 1.90
N SER A 11 -24.22 10.89 2.97
CA SER A 11 -22.82 11.31 2.88
C SER A 11 -21.99 10.16 2.32
N ALA A 12 -21.47 10.33 1.11
CA ALA A 12 -20.44 9.45 0.57
C ALA A 12 -19.23 9.52 1.49
N ALA A 13 -19.00 8.47 2.29
CA ALA A 13 -17.88 8.42 3.21
C ALA A 13 -16.57 8.32 2.40
N SER A 14 -15.74 9.36 2.47
CA SER A 14 -14.42 9.41 1.82
C SER A 14 -13.35 8.57 2.55
N ALA A 15 -13.73 7.38 3.02
CA ALA A 15 -12.96 6.63 4.00
C ALA A 15 -11.70 5.97 3.42
N HIS A 16 -11.82 5.44 2.22
CA HIS A 16 -10.98 4.37 1.69
C HIS A 16 -9.93 4.87 0.68
N THR A 17 -9.03 4.03 0.16
CA THR A 17 -7.92 4.48 -0.69
C THR A 17 -7.48 3.46 -1.73
N ILE A 18 -6.80 3.92 -2.78
CA ILE A 18 -6.17 3.13 -3.84
C ILE A 18 -4.82 3.77 -4.17
N PHE A 19 -3.74 2.98 -4.22
CA PHE A 19 -2.51 3.35 -4.92
C PHE A 19 -2.75 3.21 -6.43
N SER A 20 -3.02 4.32 -7.10
CA SER A 20 -3.62 4.32 -8.44
C SER A 20 -2.66 4.71 -9.57
N SER A 21 -1.52 5.33 -9.24
CA SER A 21 -0.48 5.67 -10.20
C SER A 21 0.89 5.80 -9.53
N LEU A 22 1.96 5.56 -10.28
CA LEU A 22 3.34 5.67 -9.79
C LEU A 22 4.05 6.85 -10.45
N GLU A 23 4.74 7.66 -9.66
CA GLU A 23 5.67 8.68 -10.16
C GLU A 23 7.10 8.13 -10.16
N VAL A 24 7.77 8.23 -11.30
CA VAL A 24 9.17 7.80 -11.49
C VAL A 24 9.91 8.93 -12.20
N ASN A 25 11.08 9.30 -11.68
CA ASN A 25 11.89 10.41 -12.22
C ASN A 25 11.10 11.72 -12.37
N GLY A 26 10.24 12.03 -11.39
CA GLY A 26 9.38 13.23 -11.40
C GLY A 26 8.20 13.19 -12.38
N VAL A 27 7.97 12.07 -13.07
CA VAL A 27 6.89 11.92 -14.06
C VAL A 27 5.89 10.87 -13.59
N ASN A 28 4.63 11.28 -13.40
CA ASN A 28 3.53 10.35 -13.15
C ASN A 28 3.31 9.47 -14.39
N GLN A 29 3.23 8.15 -14.18
CA GLN A 29 3.17 7.18 -15.27
C GLN A 29 1.77 6.98 -15.87
N GLY A 30 0.73 7.59 -15.29
CA GLY A 30 -0.67 7.47 -15.69
C GLY A 30 -1.50 6.64 -14.71
N LEU A 31 -2.82 6.88 -14.70
CA LEU A 31 -3.78 6.15 -13.88
C LEU A 31 -3.88 4.69 -14.34
N GLY A 32 -3.57 3.72 -13.46
CA GLY A 32 -3.56 2.30 -13.80
C GLY A 32 -2.46 1.88 -14.79
N GLU A 33 -1.57 2.80 -15.16
CA GLU A 33 -0.52 2.57 -16.15
C GLU A 33 0.73 2.01 -15.47
N GLY A 34 0.85 0.68 -15.48
CA GLY A 34 1.90 -0.04 -14.76
C GLY A 34 1.61 -0.24 -13.27
N VAL A 35 0.42 0.12 -12.81
CA VAL A 35 -0.12 -0.21 -11.48
C VAL A 35 -1.40 -1.01 -11.65
N ARG A 36 -1.49 -2.18 -11.01
CA ARG A 36 -2.69 -3.04 -11.05
C ARG A 36 -3.72 -2.53 -10.07
N VAL A 37 -4.67 -1.75 -10.56
CA VAL A 37 -5.63 -1.03 -9.73
C VAL A 37 -6.94 -1.79 -9.56
N PRO A 38 -7.53 -1.85 -8.36
CA PRO A 38 -8.87 -2.34 -8.16
C PRO A 38 -9.92 -1.32 -8.63
N THR A 39 -11.10 -1.80 -9.02
CA THR A 39 -12.24 -0.93 -9.32
C THR A 39 -12.80 -0.24 -8.07
N TYR A 40 -12.75 -0.93 -6.93
CA TYR A 40 -13.26 -0.48 -5.64
C TYR A 40 -12.12 -0.26 -4.65
N ASN A 41 -12.26 0.73 -3.78
CA ASN A 41 -11.27 1.10 -2.78
C ASN A 41 -11.39 0.30 -1.47
N GLY A 42 -12.18 -0.78 -1.45
CA GLY A 42 -12.36 -1.66 -0.29
C GLY A 42 -11.05 -2.30 0.20
N PRO A 43 -10.82 -2.44 1.51
CA PRO A 43 -9.64 -3.13 2.02
C PRO A 43 -9.74 -4.64 1.82
N ILE A 44 -8.59 -5.30 1.88
CA ILE A 44 -8.51 -6.73 2.24
C ILE A 44 -8.38 -6.80 3.76
N GLU A 45 -9.15 -7.65 4.44
CA GLU A 45 -9.10 -7.79 5.91
C GLU A 45 -8.64 -9.20 6.37
N ASP A 46 -8.61 -10.16 5.45
CA ASP A 46 -8.10 -11.52 5.70
C ASP A 46 -6.65 -11.64 5.21
N VAL A 47 -5.70 -11.69 6.15
CA VAL A 47 -4.25 -11.81 5.83
C VAL A 47 -3.86 -13.19 5.31
N THR A 48 -4.76 -14.18 5.38
CA THR A 48 -4.53 -15.52 4.83
C THR A 48 -4.95 -15.64 3.36
N SER A 49 -5.73 -14.68 2.86
CA SER A 49 -6.20 -14.65 1.48
C SER A 49 -5.06 -14.39 0.49
N ALA A 50 -5.14 -14.99 -0.70
CA ALA A 50 -4.25 -14.67 -1.81
C ALA A 50 -4.30 -13.18 -2.19
N SER A 51 -5.43 -12.51 -1.95
CA SER A 51 -5.64 -11.08 -2.22
C SER A 51 -4.75 -10.17 -1.39
N ILE A 52 -4.15 -10.63 -0.29
CA ILE A 52 -3.23 -9.82 0.52
C ILE A 52 -1.93 -9.47 -0.23
N ALA A 53 -1.60 -10.21 -1.30
CA ALA A 53 -0.39 -9.98 -2.09
C ALA A 53 -0.49 -8.70 -2.94
N CYS A 54 -1.48 -8.59 -3.82
CA CYS A 54 -1.59 -7.51 -4.81
C CYS A 54 -3.04 -7.04 -5.00
N ASN A 55 -3.83 -7.02 -3.91
CA ASN A 55 -5.29 -6.92 -3.95
C ASN A 55 -5.92 -8.12 -4.68
N GLY A 56 -7.25 -8.17 -4.74
CA GLY A 56 -7.98 -9.24 -5.41
C GLY A 56 -9.35 -9.46 -4.79
N SER A 57 -9.92 -10.63 -5.03
CA SER A 57 -11.26 -11.00 -4.54
C SER A 57 -11.43 -10.65 -3.04
N PRO A 58 -12.52 -9.97 -2.64
CA PRO A 58 -13.73 -9.71 -3.43
C PRO A 58 -13.64 -8.51 -4.39
N ASN A 59 -12.55 -7.75 -4.38
CA ASN A 59 -12.32 -6.69 -5.36
C ASN A 59 -11.95 -7.28 -6.74
N THR A 60 -12.20 -6.51 -7.79
CA THR A 60 -11.74 -6.81 -9.16
C THR A 60 -10.56 -5.92 -9.48
N VAL A 61 -9.41 -6.51 -9.79
CA VAL A 61 -8.15 -5.80 -10.09
C VAL A 61 -7.87 -5.84 -11.59
N ALA A 62 -7.67 -4.67 -12.19
CA ALA A 62 -7.32 -4.55 -13.61
C ALA A 62 -5.87 -4.98 -13.87
N SER A 63 -5.65 -5.70 -14.97
CA SER A 63 -4.31 -5.94 -15.49
C SER A 63 -3.81 -4.72 -16.28
N THR A 64 -2.50 -4.62 -16.44
CA THR A 64 -1.85 -3.59 -17.26
C THR A 64 -0.61 -4.17 -17.92
N SER A 65 -0.36 -3.83 -19.19
CA SER A 65 0.78 -4.34 -19.95
C SER A 65 2.07 -3.55 -19.70
N LYS A 66 1.96 -2.35 -19.12
CA LYS A 66 3.09 -1.44 -18.94
C LYS A 66 4.02 -1.91 -17.82
N VAL A 67 5.32 -2.00 -18.12
CA VAL A 67 6.38 -2.23 -17.13
C VAL A 67 7.26 -0.99 -17.06
N ILE A 68 7.29 -0.33 -15.90
CA ILE A 68 7.92 0.98 -15.71
C ILE A 68 9.42 0.78 -15.46
N THR A 69 10.28 1.40 -16.28
CA THR A 69 11.72 1.38 -16.05
C THR A 69 12.09 2.33 -14.91
N VAL A 70 12.89 1.83 -13.95
CA VAL A 70 13.39 2.61 -12.82
C VAL A 70 14.87 2.32 -12.59
N GLN A 71 15.65 3.38 -12.32
CA GLN A 71 17.05 3.24 -11.96
C GLN A 71 17.17 2.81 -10.49
N ALA A 72 17.90 1.72 -10.24
CA ALA A 72 18.22 1.29 -8.88
C ALA A 72 18.93 2.41 -8.11
N GLY A 73 18.63 2.56 -6.82
CA GLY A 73 19.13 3.64 -5.96
C GLY A 73 18.24 4.90 -5.92
N THR A 74 17.34 5.07 -6.91
CA THR A 74 16.43 6.22 -6.97
C THR A 74 15.12 5.98 -6.19
N ASN A 75 14.39 7.06 -5.91
CA ASN A 75 13.05 6.97 -5.34
C ASN A 75 11.98 6.94 -6.44
N VAL A 76 10.97 6.11 -6.20
CA VAL A 76 9.65 6.22 -6.84
C VAL A 76 8.67 6.79 -5.82
N THR A 77 7.52 7.30 -6.28
CA THR A 77 6.47 7.76 -5.37
C THR A 77 5.14 7.13 -5.75
N ALA A 78 4.62 6.25 -4.88
CA ALA A 78 3.26 5.72 -5.01
C ALA A 78 2.26 6.85 -4.70
N ILE A 79 1.29 7.05 -5.59
CA ILE A 79 0.28 8.11 -5.48
C ILE A 79 -1.05 7.49 -5.06
N TRP A 80 -1.45 7.81 -3.83
CA TRP A 80 -2.67 7.33 -3.19
C TRP A 80 -3.83 8.30 -3.42
N ARG A 81 -4.99 7.76 -3.77
CA ARG A 81 -6.23 8.52 -3.99
C ARG A 81 -7.43 7.78 -3.42
N TYR A 82 -8.47 8.52 -3.03
CA TYR A 82 -9.70 7.98 -2.48
C TYR A 82 -10.36 6.99 -3.46
N MET A 83 -10.49 7.37 -4.74
CA MET A 83 -11.00 6.53 -5.82
C MET A 83 -10.23 6.78 -7.12
N LEU A 84 -10.45 5.93 -8.13
CA LEU A 84 -9.85 6.10 -9.46
C LEU A 84 -10.26 7.41 -10.15
N SER A 85 -11.46 7.93 -9.87
CA SER A 85 -11.98 9.18 -10.44
C SER A 85 -11.63 10.44 -9.63
N THR A 86 -10.87 10.30 -8.53
CA THR A 86 -10.45 11.45 -7.72
C THR A 86 -9.47 12.33 -8.48
N THR A 87 -9.77 13.62 -8.59
CA THR A 87 -8.97 14.61 -9.34
C THR A 87 -8.16 15.56 -8.45
N GLY A 88 -8.48 15.63 -7.16
CA GLY A 88 -7.75 16.45 -6.18
C GLY A 88 -6.59 15.74 -5.50
N ASP A 89 -5.93 16.45 -4.58
CA ASP A 89 -4.84 15.95 -3.72
C ASP A 89 -4.92 16.47 -2.28
N SER A 90 -6.09 16.97 -1.87
CA SER A 90 -6.35 17.33 -0.47
C SER A 90 -6.46 16.08 0.41
N PRO A 91 -6.43 16.20 1.76
CA PRO A 91 -6.58 15.04 2.65
C PRO A 91 -7.76 14.12 2.31
N ALA A 92 -8.94 14.69 2.02
CA ALA A 92 -10.14 13.94 1.68
C ALA A 92 -10.06 13.24 0.30
N ASP A 93 -9.16 13.70 -0.58
CA ASP A 93 -8.88 13.07 -1.88
C ASP A 93 -7.91 11.88 -1.77
N VAL A 94 -7.36 11.62 -0.58
CA VAL A 94 -6.36 10.55 -0.36
C VAL A 94 -6.97 9.38 0.41
N MET A 95 -7.37 9.63 1.66
CA MET A 95 -7.94 8.65 2.60
C MET A 95 -8.49 9.42 3.81
N ASP A 96 -9.52 8.89 4.48
CA ASP A 96 -10.07 9.58 5.64
C ASP A 96 -9.08 9.63 6.81
N SER A 97 -9.10 10.75 7.54
CA SER A 97 -8.18 11.02 8.65
C SER A 97 -8.28 10.02 9.81
N SER A 98 -9.37 9.26 9.93
CA SER A 98 -9.50 8.18 10.92
C SER A 98 -8.55 7.01 10.63
N HIS A 99 -8.09 6.84 9.39
CA HIS A 99 -7.30 5.69 8.94
C HIS A 99 -5.82 5.79 9.34
N LYS A 100 -5.57 5.93 10.64
CA LYS A 100 -4.22 5.93 11.24
C LYS A 100 -3.59 4.54 11.15
N GLY A 101 -2.34 4.49 10.74
CA GLY A 101 -1.54 3.26 10.68
C GLY A 101 -0.27 3.41 9.84
N PRO A 102 0.43 2.30 9.54
CA PRO A 102 1.68 2.36 8.80
C PRO A 102 1.50 2.51 7.29
N THR A 103 2.55 2.98 6.63
CA THR A 103 2.79 2.78 5.19
C THR A 103 3.97 1.82 5.02
N ILE A 104 3.90 0.96 4.01
CA ILE A 104 4.89 -0.11 3.80
C ILE A 104 5.09 -0.32 2.31
N ALA A 105 6.31 -0.67 1.90
CA ALA A 105 6.57 -1.11 0.52
C ALA A 105 7.46 -2.34 0.46
N TYR A 106 7.15 -3.23 -0.47
CA TYR A 106 7.87 -4.48 -0.74
C TYR A 106 8.22 -4.61 -2.22
N LEU A 107 9.33 -5.27 -2.51
CA LEU A 107 9.66 -5.74 -3.85
C LEU A 107 9.61 -7.27 -3.91
N LYS A 108 9.27 -7.80 -5.09
CA LYS A 108 9.40 -9.22 -5.43
C LYS A 108 9.96 -9.37 -6.83
N LYS A 109 11.11 -10.06 -6.95
CA LYS A 109 11.71 -10.38 -8.25
C LYS A 109 10.79 -11.35 -8.98
N VAL A 110 10.55 -11.10 -10.26
CA VAL A 110 9.72 -11.94 -11.14
C VAL A 110 10.33 -12.03 -12.53
N ASP A 111 9.94 -13.03 -13.31
CA ASP A 111 10.39 -13.18 -14.69
C ASP A 111 9.64 -12.23 -15.63
N ASN A 112 8.33 -12.07 -15.41
CA ASN A 112 7.48 -11.14 -16.16
C ASN A 112 6.54 -10.39 -15.22
N ALA A 113 6.80 -9.10 -15.00
CA ALA A 113 6.03 -8.23 -14.13
C ALA A 113 4.63 -7.90 -14.68
N ALA A 114 4.37 -8.07 -15.98
CA ALA A 114 3.04 -7.88 -16.55
C ALA A 114 2.08 -9.06 -16.25
N THR A 115 2.61 -10.25 -15.93
CA THR A 115 1.78 -11.46 -15.77
C THR A 115 1.96 -12.19 -14.43
N ALA A 116 3.07 -12.00 -13.72
CA ALA A 116 3.30 -12.66 -12.44
C ALA A 116 2.23 -12.27 -11.41
N SER A 117 1.61 -13.24 -10.73
CA SER A 117 0.51 -12.97 -9.79
C SER A 117 0.93 -12.20 -8.54
N GLY A 118 2.19 -12.36 -8.11
CA GLY A 118 2.71 -11.83 -6.86
C GLY A 118 2.46 -12.72 -5.64
N VAL A 119 1.54 -13.68 -5.71
CA VAL A 119 1.23 -14.62 -4.61
C VAL A 119 2.45 -15.51 -4.30
N GLY A 120 2.64 -15.82 -3.01
CA GLY A 120 3.70 -16.70 -2.49
C GLY A 120 5.00 -15.98 -2.15
N ASN A 121 6.07 -16.76 -1.96
CA ASN A 121 7.39 -16.28 -1.53
C ASN A 121 8.03 -15.29 -2.53
N GLY A 122 9.02 -14.54 -2.06
CA GLY A 122 9.86 -13.66 -2.88
C GLY A 122 9.78 -12.18 -2.49
N TRP A 123 8.95 -11.83 -1.50
CA TRP A 123 8.78 -10.45 -1.06
C TRP A 123 9.84 -10.05 -0.05
N PHE A 124 10.41 -8.85 -0.20
CA PHE A 124 11.28 -8.23 0.81
C PHE A 124 10.89 -6.77 1.00
N LYS A 125 10.83 -6.33 2.26
CA LYS A 125 10.41 -4.98 2.63
C LYS A 125 11.53 -3.99 2.30
N ILE A 126 11.20 -2.87 1.66
CA ILE A 126 12.18 -1.82 1.28
C ILE A 126 11.87 -0.45 1.88
N GLN A 127 10.65 -0.27 2.40
CA GLN A 127 10.26 0.93 3.13
C GLN A 127 9.22 0.52 4.18
N GLN A 128 9.26 1.21 5.31
CA GLN A 128 8.12 1.32 6.21
C GLN A 128 8.14 2.67 6.90
N ASP A 129 6.95 3.13 7.27
CA ASP A 129 6.75 4.30 8.09
C ASP A 129 5.57 4.01 9.03
N GLY A 130 5.89 3.72 10.30
CA GLY A 130 4.93 3.36 11.34
C GLY A 130 4.42 4.58 12.09
N MET A 131 4.56 4.56 13.41
CA MET A 131 4.30 5.71 14.28
C MET A 131 5.63 6.31 14.74
N ASP A 132 5.79 7.62 14.61
CA ASP A 132 6.99 8.32 15.07
C ASP A 132 6.95 8.66 16.57
N SER A 133 8.02 9.27 17.09
CA SER A 133 8.13 9.67 18.50
C SER A 133 7.13 10.76 18.92
N SER A 134 6.47 11.43 17.98
CA SER A 134 5.42 12.43 18.23
C SER A 134 4.02 11.83 18.13
N GLY A 135 3.90 10.52 17.90
CA GLY A 135 2.62 9.83 17.74
C GLY A 135 1.97 10.01 16.37
N VAL A 136 2.70 10.52 15.37
CA VAL A 136 2.18 10.71 14.00
C VAL A 136 2.45 9.47 13.16
N TRP A 137 1.41 9.01 12.47
CA TRP A 137 1.39 7.79 11.67
C TRP A 137 1.84 8.04 10.23
N GLY A 138 2.40 7.01 9.59
CA GLY A 138 2.80 7.07 8.20
C GLY A 138 1.63 7.40 7.27
N THR A 139 0.43 6.87 7.54
CA THR A 139 -0.76 7.21 6.76
C THR A 139 -1.12 8.69 6.88
N GLU A 140 -0.94 9.31 8.05
CA GLU A 140 -1.16 10.76 8.22
C GLU A 140 -0.19 11.58 7.37
N ARG A 141 1.07 11.14 7.24
CA ARG A 141 2.04 11.78 6.35
C ARG A 141 1.66 11.66 4.87
N VAL A 142 1.06 10.54 4.45
CA VAL A 142 0.57 10.38 3.06
C VAL A 142 -0.70 11.21 2.82
N ILE A 143 -1.67 11.16 3.74
CA ILE A 143 -2.94 11.91 3.68
C ILE A 143 -2.67 13.41 3.57
N ASN A 144 -1.82 13.94 4.45
CA ASN A 144 -1.47 15.37 4.46
C ASN A 144 -0.37 15.72 3.45
N GLY A 145 0.26 14.72 2.82
CA GLY A 145 1.36 14.85 1.87
C GLY A 145 0.94 14.69 0.41
N LYS A 146 -0.30 15.07 0.05
CA LYS A 146 -0.84 14.98 -1.33
C LYS A 146 -0.94 13.55 -1.87
N GLY A 147 -1.06 12.57 -0.98
CA GLY A 147 -1.09 11.14 -1.32
C GLY A 147 0.27 10.59 -1.75
N ARG A 148 1.38 11.28 -1.44
CA ARG A 148 2.72 10.89 -1.89
C ARG A 148 3.38 9.93 -0.89
N HIS A 149 3.59 8.69 -1.31
CA HIS A 149 4.33 7.68 -0.57
C HIS A 149 5.67 7.42 -1.30
N SER A 150 6.74 8.06 -0.85
CA SER A 150 8.06 7.94 -1.48
C SER A 150 8.81 6.69 -1.02
N ILE A 151 9.35 5.91 -1.96
CA ILE A 151 9.91 4.59 -1.75
C ILE A 151 11.26 4.51 -2.49
N LYS A 152 12.34 4.20 -1.77
CA LYS A 152 13.67 4.04 -2.36
C LYS A 152 13.83 2.62 -2.95
N ILE A 153 14.15 2.53 -4.24
CA ILE A 153 14.56 1.26 -4.85
C ILE A 153 16.02 1.00 -4.47
N PRO A 154 16.36 -0.11 -3.78
CA PRO A 154 17.75 -0.35 -3.36
C PRO A 154 18.69 -0.48 -4.56
N GLU A 155 19.91 0.07 -4.47
CA GLU A 155 20.90 -0.03 -5.55
C GLU A 155 21.56 -1.41 -5.66
N CYS A 156 21.61 -2.16 -4.56
CA CYS A 156 22.38 -3.40 -4.43
C CYS A 156 21.63 -4.68 -4.83
N ILE A 157 20.36 -4.58 -5.24
CA ILE A 157 19.58 -5.73 -5.70
C ILE A 157 19.94 -6.09 -7.15
N ALA A 158 19.61 -7.32 -7.56
CA ALA A 158 19.76 -7.73 -8.96
C ALA A 158 18.88 -6.85 -9.88
N PRO A 159 19.33 -6.56 -11.12
CA PRO A 159 18.50 -5.88 -12.10
C PRO A 159 17.39 -6.80 -12.64
N GLY A 160 16.45 -6.22 -13.37
CA GLY A 160 15.39 -6.93 -14.09
C GLY A 160 13.99 -6.65 -13.55
N GLN A 161 13.04 -7.54 -13.82
CA GLN A 161 11.63 -7.29 -13.54
C GLN A 161 11.24 -7.57 -12.09
N TYR A 162 10.46 -6.67 -11.51
CA TYR A 162 9.96 -6.73 -10.13
C TYR A 162 8.49 -6.32 -10.07
N LEU A 163 7.77 -6.87 -9.08
CA LEU A 163 6.55 -6.26 -8.56
C LEU A 163 6.90 -5.38 -7.36
N LEU A 164 6.32 -4.18 -7.30
CA LEU A 164 6.35 -3.28 -6.14
C LEU A 164 4.98 -3.27 -5.48
N ARG A 165 4.86 -3.84 -4.28
CA ARG A 165 3.65 -3.79 -3.46
C ARG A 165 3.77 -2.61 -2.50
N ALA A 166 3.00 -1.54 -2.72
CA ALA A 166 2.87 -0.45 -1.77
C ALA A 166 1.58 -0.62 -0.97
N GLU A 167 1.64 -0.36 0.33
CA GLU A 167 0.57 -0.64 1.28
C GLU A 167 0.35 0.51 2.26
N MET A 168 -0.91 0.75 2.58
CA MET A 168 -1.33 1.46 3.80
C MET A 168 -2.22 0.51 4.61
N ILE A 169 -1.99 0.44 5.92
CA ILE A 169 -2.83 -0.36 6.83
C ILE A 169 -3.57 0.63 7.74
N ALA A 170 -4.89 0.61 7.74
CA ALA A 170 -5.69 1.40 8.66
C ALA A 170 -6.06 0.58 9.90
N LEU A 171 -5.78 1.13 11.08
CA LEU A 171 -5.85 0.42 12.37
C LEU A 171 -6.96 0.92 13.30
N HIS A 172 -7.81 1.83 12.83
CA HIS A 172 -8.87 2.43 13.64
C HIS A 172 -9.91 1.43 14.15
N ALA A 173 -10.10 0.32 13.44
CA ALA A 173 -10.99 -0.79 13.81
C ALA A 173 -10.24 -2.08 14.21
N ALA A 174 -8.92 -2.00 14.43
CA ALA A 174 -8.04 -3.16 14.59
C ALA A 174 -7.97 -3.76 16.00
N SER A 175 -8.82 -3.33 16.94
CA SER A 175 -8.81 -3.84 18.32
C SER A 175 -9.00 -5.36 18.41
N ASN A 176 -9.67 -5.95 17.42
CA ASN A 176 -9.79 -7.39 17.22
C ASN A 176 -9.41 -7.76 15.78
N TYR A 177 -9.19 -9.06 15.54
CA TYR A 177 -8.95 -9.61 14.21
C TYR A 177 -10.10 -10.56 13.81
N PRO A 178 -10.67 -10.44 12.59
CA PRO A 178 -10.39 -9.40 11.59
C PRO A 178 -10.81 -7.99 12.06
N GLY A 179 -10.22 -6.95 11.48
CA GLY A 179 -10.50 -5.55 11.84
C GLY A 179 -9.46 -4.53 11.34
N ALA A 180 -8.20 -4.95 11.18
CA ALA A 180 -7.22 -4.17 10.42
C ALA A 180 -7.58 -4.18 8.93
N GLN A 181 -7.44 -3.03 8.29
CA GLN A 181 -7.82 -2.82 6.90
C GLN A 181 -6.58 -2.60 6.05
N PHE A 182 -6.31 -3.53 5.13
CA PHE A 182 -5.09 -3.55 4.33
C PHE A 182 -5.41 -3.06 2.91
N TYR A 183 -4.81 -1.95 2.51
CA TYR A 183 -4.93 -1.36 1.17
C TYR A 183 -3.59 -1.51 0.46
N MET A 184 -3.54 -2.32 -0.60
CA MET A 184 -2.29 -2.53 -1.34
C MET A 184 -2.53 -2.70 -2.82
N GLU A 185 -1.65 -2.14 -3.64
CA GLU A 185 -1.61 -2.38 -5.08
C GLU A 185 -0.18 -2.71 -5.52
N CYS A 186 -0.07 -3.39 -6.67
CA CYS A 186 1.20 -3.81 -7.22
C CYS A 186 1.54 -3.05 -8.49
N ALA A 187 2.66 -2.34 -8.49
CA ALA A 187 3.27 -1.76 -9.67
C ALA A 187 4.25 -2.73 -10.35
N GLN A 188 4.41 -2.57 -11.66
CA GLN A 188 5.22 -3.43 -12.51
C GLN A 188 6.49 -2.67 -12.89
N LEU A 189 7.64 -3.14 -12.43
CA LEU A 189 8.91 -2.44 -12.59
C LEU A 189 9.91 -3.24 -13.42
N ASN A 190 10.72 -2.52 -14.18
CA ASN A 190 12.00 -2.99 -14.72
C ASN A 190 13.11 -2.19 -14.04
N VAL A 191 13.77 -2.80 -13.06
CA VAL A 191 14.87 -2.18 -12.31
C VAL A 191 16.15 -2.29 -13.14
N VAL A 192 16.69 -1.16 -13.57
CA VAL A 192 17.96 -1.07 -14.31
C VAL A 192 19.07 -0.54 -13.40
N GLY A 193 20.32 -0.95 -13.68
CA GLY A 193 21.49 -0.49 -12.94
C GLY A 193 21.66 -1.07 -11.52
N GLY A 194 20.83 -2.04 -11.11
CA GLY A 194 21.03 -2.77 -9.86
C GLY A 194 22.33 -3.58 -9.89
N THR A 195 23.14 -3.52 -8.83
CA THR A 195 24.48 -4.13 -8.81
C THR A 195 24.45 -5.65 -8.55
N GLY A 196 23.36 -6.17 -8.00
CA GLY A 196 23.28 -7.57 -7.56
C GLY A 196 24.21 -7.92 -6.40
N ALA A 197 24.80 -6.94 -5.71
CA ALA A 197 25.77 -7.16 -4.63
C ALA A 197 25.15 -7.80 -3.37
N LYS A 198 23.82 -7.77 -3.22
CA LYS A 198 23.12 -8.31 -2.03
C LYS A 198 21.81 -8.98 -2.44
N THR A 199 21.60 -10.19 -1.90
CA THR A 199 20.35 -10.96 -2.08
C THR A 199 19.48 -10.83 -0.82
N PRO A 200 18.29 -10.20 -0.90
CA PRO A 200 17.39 -10.08 0.24
C PRO A 200 16.87 -11.43 0.72
N SER A 201 16.73 -11.62 2.04
CA SER A 201 15.84 -12.66 2.57
C SER A 201 14.39 -12.32 2.28
N THR A 202 13.57 -13.32 1.97
CA THR A 202 12.19 -13.10 1.50
C THR A 202 11.15 -13.75 2.39
N VAL A 203 9.93 -13.23 2.30
CA VAL A 203 8.71 -13.74 2.92
C VAL A 203 7.63 -13.99 1.87
N SER A 204 6.53 -14.63 2.27
CA SER A 204 5.39 -14.93 1.42
C SER A 204 4.20 -14.01 1.70
N PHE A 205 3.47 -13.61 0.67
CA PHE A 205 2.09 -13.12 0.80
C PHE A 205 1.13 -14.06 0.08
N PRO A 206 0.19 -14.71 0.79
CA PRO A 206 -0.03 -14.69 2.24
C PRO A 206 1.11 -15.38 3.03
N GLY A 207 1.19 -15.10 4.33
CA GLY A 207 2.10 -15.78 5.28
C GLY A 207 2.99 -14.84 6.11
N ALA A 208 3.37 -13.67 5.60
CA ALA A 208 4.22 -12.71 6.32
C ALA A 208 3.49 -11.98 7.45
N TYR A 209 2.16 -11.90 7.36
CA TYR A 209 1.29 -11.27 8.35
C TYR A 209 0.45 -12.34 9.05
N SER A 210 0.29 -12.20 10.37
CA SER A 210 -0.65 -12.96 11.18
C SER A 210 -1.71 -12.05 11.76
N GLY A 211 -2.95 -12.53 11.87
CA GLY A 211 -4.01 -11.84 12.61
C GLY A 211 -3.69 -11.63 14.10
N SER A 212 -2.68 -12.32 14.62
CA SER A 212 -2.15 -12.15 15.98
C SER A 212 -0.97 -11.19 16.10
N ASP A 213 -0.46 -10.63 15.00
CA ASP A 213 0.69 -9.73 15.07
C ASP A 213 0.35 -8.48 15.89
N PRO A 214 1.26 -7.96 16.72
CA PRO A 214 1.02 -6.77 17.54
C PRO A 214 0.77 -5.51 16.70
N GLY A 215 1.15 -5.51 15.41
CA GLY A 215 0.85 -4.47 14.45
C GLY A 215 -0.46 -4.64 13.69
N VAL A 216 -1.13 -5.79 13.82
CA VAL A 216 -2.38 -6.15 13.12
C VAL A 216 -3.57 -6.17 14.06
N LYS A 217 -3.46 -6.80 15.24
CA LYS A 217 -4.48 -6.74 16.28
C LYS A 217 -4.04 -5.76 17.37
N ILE A 218 -4.58 -4.55 17.34
CA ILE A 218 -4.16 -3.43 18.17
C ILE A 218 -5.29 -2.43 18.41
N SER A 219 -5.48 -2.02 19.67
CA SER A 219 -6.31 -0.85 20.02
C SER A 219 -5.41 0.39 20.01
N ILE A 220 -5.59 1.28 19.04
CA ILE A 220 -4.75 2.49 18.92
C ILE A 220 -5.16 3.62 19.86
N TYR A 221 -6.39 3.57 20.41
CA TYR A 221 -6.97 4.65 21.22
C TYR A 221 -7.00 4.36 22.72
N TRP A 222 -7.08 3.08 23.13
CA TRP A 222 -7.22 2.73 24.53
C TRP A 222 -6.45 1.46 24.92
N PRO A 223 -5.34 1.58 25.68
CA PRO A 223 -4.63 2.83 25.97
C PRO A 223 -4.06 3.46 24.68
N PRO A 224 -3.82 4.78 24.64
CA PRO A 224 -3.11 5.40 23.51
C PRO A 224 -1.74 4.72 23.32
N VAL A 225 -1.46 4.31 22.08
CA VAL A 225 -0.20 3.62 21.76
C VAL A 225 0.97 4.59 21.77
N THR A 226 2.10 4.16 22.34
CA THR A 226 3.34 4.96 22.39
C THR A 226 4.48 4.33 21.57
N SER A 227 4.31 3.09 21.15
CA SER A 227 5.21 2.37 20.25
C SER A 227 4.38 1.45 19.36
N TYR A 228 4.78 1.31 18.10
CA TYR A 228 4.10 0.47 17.11
C TYR A 228 5.10 -0.41 16.36
N THR A 229 4.85 -1.72 16.33
CA THR A 229 5.63 -2.68 15.55
C THR A 229 4.97 -2.90 14.20
N VAL A 230 5.57 -2.40 13.13
CA VAL A 230 5.09 -2.63 11.76
C VAL A 230 5.14 -4.13 11.44
N PRO A 231 4.06 -4.75 10.92
CA PRO A 231 4.02 -6.17 10.61
C PRO A 231 4.98 -6.55 9.47
N GLY A 232 5.33 -7.84 9.39
CA GLY A 232 6.26 -8.38 8.39
C GLY A 232 7.75 -8.26 8.75
N PRO A 233 8.66 -8.56 7.81
CA PRO A 233 10.11 -8.60 8.06
C PRO A 233 10.69 -7.21 8.33
N SER A 234 11.94 -7.16 8.79
CA SER A 234 12.73 -5.92 8.84
C SER A 234 12.93 -5.33 7.44
N VAL A 235 13.15 -4.01 7.37
CA VAL A 235 13.48 -3.32 6.11
C VAL A 235 14.83 -3.82 5.61
N PHE A 236 14.87 -4.26 4.35
CA PHE A 236 16.10 -4.56 3.64
C PHE A 236 16.89 -3.27 3.38
N THR A 237 18.17 -3.28 3.72
CA THR A 237 19.10 -2.21 3.36
C THR A 237 20.21 -2.80 2.51
N CYS A 238 20.72 -2.00 1.58
CA CYS A 238 22.13 -2.12 1.21
C CYS A 238 22.93 -1.80 2.49
#